data_AF-X1DWD1-F1
#
_entry.id   AF-X1DWD1-F1
#
_cell.length_a   1.000
_cell.length_b   1.000
_cell.length_c   1.000
_cell.angle_alpha   90.00
_cell.angle_beta   90.00
_cell.angle_gamma   90.00
#
_symmetry.space_group_name_H-M   'P 1'
#
loop_
_entity.id
_entity.type
_entity.pdbx_description
1 polymer ?
#
loop_
_entity_poly.entity_id
_entity_poly.type
_entity_poly.pdbx_seq_one_letter_code
_entity_poly.pdbx_strand_id
1 'polypeptide(L)' 'MKLEIRAARANEMEEFARVVSTAFGESPQFAQRVPPEYTLCVFKDGKIATTYIAYPETMCFNGSETPVAA' A
#
# COMPACT_ATOMS: atom_id res chain seq x y z
N MET A 1 16.07 -10.68 14.27
CA MET A 1 15.47 -9.67 13.37
C MET A 1 14.68 -10.41 12.31
N LYS A 2 13.35 -10.31 12.33
CA LYS A 2 12.48 -10.96 11.35
C LYS A 2 11.98 -9.93 10.35
N LEU A 3 12.18 -10.20 9.06
CA LEU A 3 11.64 -9.40 7.97
C LEU A 3 10.56 -10.19 7.25
N GLU A 4 9.42 -9.55 6.98
CA GLU A 4 8.35 -10.10 6.14
C GLU A 4 7.98 -9.08 5.08
N ILE A 5 7.74 -9.53 3.85
CA ILE A 5 7.27 -8.68 2.75
C ILE A 5 5.95 -9.27 2.28
N ARG A 6 4.87 -8.50 2.46
CA ARG A 6 3.49 -8.93 2.12
C ARG A 6 2.55 -7.74 2.15
N ALA A 7 1.33 -7.94 1.66
CA ALA A 7 0.23 -7.02 1.92
C ALA A 7 -0.04 -6.88 3.42
N ALA A 8 -0.52 -5.69 3.81
CA ALA A 8 -1.11 -5.46 5.11
C ALA A 8 -2.40 -6.26 5.25
N ARG A 9 -2.71 -6.67 6.48
CA ARG A 9 -3.99 -7.27 6.85
C ARG A 9 -4.97 -6.18 7.28
N ALA A 10 -6.26 -6.50 7.28
CA ALA A 10 -7.30 -5.55 7.70
C ALA A 10 -7.03 -4.90 9.07
N ASN A 11 -6.52 -5.66 10.04
CA ASN A 11 -6.18 -5.17 11.38
C ASN A 11 -4.86 -4.37 11.45
N GLU A 12 -4.08 -4.32 10.37
CA GLU A 12 -2.81 -3.59 10.27
C GLU A 12 -2.99 -2.25 9.52
N MET A 13 -4.18 -1.99 8.97
CA MET A 13 -4.44 -0.80 8.15
C MET A 13 -4.41 0.52 8.91
N GLU A 14 -4.64 0.50 10.23
CA GLU A 14 -4.47 1.68 11.07
C GLU A 14 -3.00 2.12 11.14
N GLU A 15 -2.08 1.16 11.30
CA GLU A 15 -0.63 1.43 11.29
C GLU A 15 -0.17 1.87 9.90
N PHE A 16 -0.67 1.23 8.85
CA PHE A 16 -0.44 1.63 7.46
C PHE A 16 -0.85 3.10 7.24
N ALA A 17 -2.06 3.48 7.64
CA ALA A 17 -2.56 4.84 7.49
C ALA A 17 -1.69 5.86 8.23
N ARG A 18 -1.23 5.52 9.45
CA ARG A 18 -0.28 6.34 10.20
C ARG A 18 1.04 6.53 9.44
N VAL A 19 1.61 5.47 8.86
CA VAL A 19 2.88 5.53 8.11
C VAL A 19 2.72 6.40 6.86
N VAL A 20 1.67 6.18 6.06
CA VAL A 20 1.38 6.96 4.85
C VAL A 20 1.17 8.44 5.18
N SER A 21 0.34 8.75 6.18
CA SER A 21 0.11 10.14 6.63
C SER A 21 1.38 10.83 7.09
N THR A 22 2.23 10.11 7.83
CA THR A 22 3.51 10.65 8.28
C THR A 22 4.41 10.97 7.09
N ALA A 23 4.45 10.11 6.08
CA ALA A 23 5.28 10.29 4.89
C ALA A 23 4.78 11.41 3.98
N PHE A 24 3.46 11.55 3.80
CA PHE A 24 2.87 12.56 2.93
C PHE A 24 2.61 13.91 3.62
N GLY A 25 2.65 13.96 4.96
CA GLY A 25 2.29 15.17 5.71
C GLY A 25 0.79 15.49 5.64
N GLU A 26 -0.04 14.48 5.41
CA GLU A 26 -1.48 14.63 5.19
C GLU A 26 -2.32 13.81 6.20
N SER A 27 -3.61 14.12 6.24
CA SER A 27 -4.60 13.44 7.06
C SER A 27 -4.78 11.95 6.66
N PRO A 28 -5.03 11.02 7.60
CA PRO A 28 -5.10 9.57 7.33
C PRO A 28 -6.28 9.11 6.48
N GLN A 29 -7.23 10.00 6.20
CA GLN A 29 -8.44 9.73 5.44
C GLN A 29 -8.15 9.19 4.04
N PHE A 30 -7.04 9.61 3.41
CA PHE A 30 -6.61 9.06 2.13
C PHE A 30 -6.24 7.58 2.27
N ALA A 31 -5.33 7.27 3.20
CA ALA A 31 -4.80 5.92 3.39
C ALA A 31 -5.85 4.91 3.89
N GLN A 32 -6.88 5.37 4.61
CA GLN A 32 -8.01 4.55 5.05
C GLN A 32 -8.88 4.03 3.90
N ARG A 33 -8.76 4.60 2.69
CA ARG A 33 -9.51 4.16 1.50
C ARG A 33 -8.78 3.09 0.69
N VAL A 34 -7.53 2.77 1.05
CA VAL A 34 -6.70 1.80 0.32
C VAL A 34 -7.12 0.39 0.74
N PRO A 35 -7.55 -0.49 -0.18
CA PRO A 35 -7.80 -1.90 0.12
C PRO A 35 -6.50 -2.59 0.56
N PRO A 36 -6.51 -3.44 1.61
CA PRO A 36 -5.30 -4.12 2.10
C PRO A 36 -4.55 -4.89 1.00
N GLU A 37 -5.28 -5.53 0.10
CA GLU A 37 -4.76 -6.29 -1.04
C GLU A 37 -3.98 -5.45 -2.06
N TYR A 38 -4.15 -4.12 -2.07
CA TYR A 38 -3.39 -3.21 -2.96
C TYR A 38 -2.08 -2.75 -2.32
N THR A 39 -1.82 -3.12 -1.07
CA THR A 39 -0.62 -2.71 -0.35
C THR A 39 0.50 -3.72 -0.51
N LEU A 40 1.73 -3.22 -0.46
CA LEU A 40 2.93 -4.02 -0.24
C LEU A 40 3.74 -3.38 0.88
N CYS A 41 3.91 -4.10 1.98
CA CYS A 41 4.56 -3.58 3.16
C CYS A 41 5.78 -4.44 3.52
N VAL A 42 6.80 -3.79 4.07
CA VAL A 42 7.89 -4.48 4.77
C VAL A 42 7.60 -4.41 6.26
N PHE A 43 7.54 -5.57 6.91
CA PHE A 43 7.41 -5.68 8.35
C PHE A 43 8.76 -6.05 8.96
N LYS A 44 9.20 -5.26 9.95
CA LYS A 44 10.38 -5.56 10.77
C LYS A 44 9.92 -5.82 12.19
N ASP A 45 10.14 -7.04 12.66
CA ASP A 45 9.75 -7.49 14.00
C ASP A 45 8.26 -7.20 14.31
N GLY A 46 7.40 -7.42 13.30
CA GLY A 46 5.94 -7.26 13.38
C GLY A 46 5.42 -5.84 13.17
N LYS A 47 6.28 -4.84 12.96
CA LYS A 47 5.89 -3.44 12.70
C LYS A 47 6.16 -3.04 11.27
N ILE A 48 5.35 -2.14 10.73
CA ILE A 48 5.54 -1.63 9.36
C ILE A 48 6.77 -0.73 9.32
N ALA A 49 7.75 -1.11 8.52
CA ALA A 49 8.99 -0.35 8.28
C ALA A 49 8.88 0.55 7.05
N THR A 50 8.17 0.09 6.00
CA THR A 50 7.87 0.88 4.80
C THR A 50 6.65 0.31 4.07
N THR A 51 6.04 1.12 3.20
CA THR A 51 4.79 0.84 2.51
C THR A 51 4.86 1.26 1.05
N TYR A 52 4.21 0.51 0.18
CA TYR A 52 3.95 0.82 -1.22
C TYR A 52 2.50 0.48 -1.56
N ILE A 53 1.94 1.16 -2.57
CA ILE A 53 0.57 0.90 -3.07
C ILE A 53 0.66 0.64 -4.56
N ALA A 54 0.08 -0.47 -5.01
CA ALA A 54 -0.10 -0.81 -6.40
C ALA A 54 -1.60 -0.79 -6.73
N TYR A 55 -2.08 0.26 -7.41
CA TYR A 55 -3.47 0.33 -7.86
C TYR A 55 -3.62 -0.48 -9.16
N PRO A 56 -4.59 -1.41 -9.24
CA PRO A 56 -4.79 -2.27 -10.41
C PRO A 56 -5.52 -1.53 -11.55
N GLU A 57 -4.91 -0.44 -12.00
CA GLU A 57 -5.45 0.40 -13.08
C GLU A 57 -5.05 -0.14 -14.45
N THR A 58 -5.71 0.38 -15.48
CA THR A 58 -5.36 0.15 -16.89
C THR A 58 -5.04 1.47 -17.58
N MET A 59 -4.24 1.42 -18.65
CA MET A 59 -3.98 2.55 -19.54
C MET A 59 -4.15 2.18 -21.01
N CYS A 60 -4.42 3.18 -21.85
CA CYS A 60 -4.40 3.00 -23.30
C CYS A 60 -2.95 2.94 -23.81
N PHE A 61 -2.55 1.80 -24.35
CA PHE A 61 -1.26 1.58 -24.99
C PHE A 61 -1.48 1.18 -26.44
N ASN A 62 -1.15 2.09 -27.37
CA ASN A 62 -1.37 1.92 -28.81
C ASN A 62 -2.82 1.56 -29.19
N GLY A 63 -3.79 2.19 -28.52
CA GLY A 63 -5.22 1.95 -28.76
C GLY A 63 -5.79 0.72 -28.07
N SER A 64 -5.00 -0.02 -27.27
CA SER A 64 -5.45 -1.17 -26.48
C SER A 64 -5.42 -0.88 -24.99
N GLU A 65 -6.38 -1.41 -24.23
CA GLU A 65 -6.37 -1.35 -22.77
C GLU A 65 -5.31 -2.32 -22.20
N THR A 66 -4.40 -1.82 -21.36
CA THR A 66 -3.28 -2.59 -20.80
C THR A 66 -3.15 -2.35 -19.28
N PRO A 67 -3.01 -3.41 -18.45
CA PRO A 67 -2.75 -3.26 -17.02
C PRO A 67 -1.43 -2.53 -16.74
N VAL A 68 -1.40 -1.67 -15.72
CA VAL A 68 -0.22 -0.82 -15.42
C VAL A 68 0.50 -1.18 -14.12
N ALA A 69 -0.21 -1.86 -13.22
CA ALA A 69 0.35 -2.49 -12.03
C ALA A 69 -0.07 -3.96 -12.06
N ALA A 70 0.91 -4.85 -12.24
CA ALA A 70 0.74 -6.29 -12.28
C ALA A 70 1.71 -6.96 -11.31
#